data_AF-A0A1H0V3R3-F1
#
_entry.id   AF-A0A1H0V3R3-F1
#
_cell.length_a   1.000
_cell.length_b   1.000
_cell.length_c   1.000
_cell.angle_alpha   90.00
_cell.angle_beta   90.00
_cell.angle_gamma   90.00
#
_symmetry.space_group_name_H-M   'P 1'
#
loop_
_entity.id
_entity.type
_entity.pdbx_description
1 polymer ?
#
loop_
_entity_poly.entity_id
_entity_poly.type
_entity_poly.pdbx_seq_one_letter_code
_entity_poly.pdbx_strand_id
1 'polypeptide(L)'
;MINKEFYLYKDKVNKIKRKESNIMLIYMIMFTDTCHRWTGDYEQLVSQLLVCQKRIGLIPKWKDWHNDERMFINTLKQIKGNLEIRGIRIFTSNKNGKTYITVSKNIDDNFSYYFLNESYMENLFVE
;
A
#
# COMPACT_ATOMS: atom_id res chain seq x y z
N MET A 1 8.06 36.10 -2.34
CA MET A 1 7.72 35.51 -1.03
C MET A 1 6.97 34.21 -1.30
N ILE A 2 7.63 33.05 -1.17
CA ILE A 2 6.95 31.76 -1.37
C ILE A 2 6.02 31.56 -0.18
N ASN A 3 4.72 31.41 -0.49
CA ASN A 3 3.63 31.57 0.44
C ASN A 3 3.66 30.46 1.50
N LYS A 4 3.69 30.80 2.79
CA LYS A 4 3.73 29.85 3.94
C LYS A 4 2.60 28.81 3.86
N GLU A 5 1.50 29.17 3.22
CA GLU A 5 0.35 28.31 2.92
C GLU A 5 0.69 27.15 1.97
N PHE A 6 1.59 27.35 0.99
CA PHE A 6 2.03 26.29 0.08
C PHE A 6 2.79 25.18 0.82
N TYR A 7 3.69 25.56 1.74
CA TYR A 7 4.42 24.58 2.55
C TYR A 7 3.49 23.84 3.52
N LEU A 8 2.54 24.54 4.16
CA LEU A 8 1.52 23.90 5.00
C LEU A 8 0.65 22.93 4.20
N TYR A 9 0.24 23.30 2.98
CA TYR A 9 -0.50 22.42 2.09
C TYR A 9 0.32 21.20 1.67
N LYS A 10 1.57 21.41 1.25
CA LYS A 10 2.51 20.36 0.88
C LYS A 10 2.71 19.37 2.03
N ASP A 11 2.88 19.85 3.26
CA ASP A 11 3.05 19.01 4.45
C ASP A 11 1.78 18.24 4.78
N LYS A 12 0.61 18.86 4.70
CA LYS A 12 -0.68 18.17 4.87
C LYS A 12 -0.84 17.06 3.83
N VAL A 13 -0.57 17.35 2.55
CA VAL A 13 -0.62 16.37 1.46
C VAL A 13 0.38 15.24 1.69
N ASN A 14 1.61 15.53 2.09
CA ASN A 14 2.63 14.52 2.38
C ASN A 14 2.24 13.65 3.57
N LYS A 15 1.69 14.23 4.64
CA LYS A 15 1.17 13.48 5.79
C LYS A 15 0.00 12.58 5.41
N ILE A 16 -0.91 13.06 4.57
CA ILE A 16 -2.03 12.26 4.02
C ILE A 16 -1.48 11.09 3.19
N LYS A 17 -0.56 11.36 2.25
CA LYS A 17 0.08 10.31 1.43
C LYS A 17 0.79 9.26 2.28
N ARG A 18 1.59 9.67 3.28
CA ARG A 18 2.25 8.74 4.22
C ARG A 18 1.23 7.88 4.95
N LYS A 19 0.11 8.46 5.38
CA LYS A 19 -0.98 7.72 6.03
C LYS A 19 -1.63 6.72 5.07
N GLU A 20 -1.93 7.11 3.84
CA GLU A 20 -2.50 6.23 2.81
C GLU A 20 -1.56 5.05 2.50
N SER A 21 -0.26 5.34 2.31
CA SER A 21 0.79 4.32 2.15
C SER A 21 0.81 3.34 3.32
N ASN A 22 0.77 3.83 4.56
CA ASN A 22 0.79 2.96 5.73
C ASN A 22 -0.45 2.06 5.81
N ILE A 23 -1.64 2.61 5.53
CA ILE A 23 -2.87 1.79 5.56
C ILE A 23 -2.83 0.77 4.42
N MET A 24 -2.38 1.15 3.21
CA MET A 24 -2.24 0.22 2.09
C MET A 24 -1.28 -0.92 2.41
N LEU A 25 -0.13 -0.59 3.01
CA LEU A 25 0.87 -1.55 3.45
C LEU A 25 0.26 -2.58 4.41
N ILE A 26 -0.52 -2.12 5.39
CA ILE A 26 -1.22 -3.00 6.35
C ILE A 26 -2.15 -3.97 5.62
N TYR A 27 -3.02 -3.49 4.73
CA TYR A 27 -3.96 -4.39 4.05
C TYR A 27 -3.26 -5.34 3.07
N MET A 28 -2.18 -4.91 2.41
CA MET A 28 -1.38 -5.80 1.57
C MET A 28 -0.73 -6.92 2.39
N ILE A 29 -0.15 -6.60 3.56
CA ILE A 29 0.43 -7.59 4.46
C ILE A 29 -0.65 -8.61 4.88
N MET A 30 -1.79 -8.11 5.38
CA MET A 30 -2.89 -8.97 5.83
C MET A 30 -3.48 -9.83 4.73
N PHE A 31 -3.67 -9.26 3.54
CA PHE A 31 -4.08 -10.01 2.36
C PHE A 31 -3.13 -11.19 2.11
N THR A 32 -1.81 -10.94 2.17
CA THR A 32 -0.80 -11.99 1.93
C THR A 32 -0.61 -13.00 3.06
N ASP A 33 -1.14 -12.72 4.25
CA ASP A 33 -1.22 -13.72 5.33
C ASP A 33 -2.26 -14.80 5.00
N THR A 34 -3.31 -14.45 4.25
CA THR A 34 -4.34 -15.41 3.81
C THR A 34 -4.17 -15.90 2.38
N CYS A 35 -3.39 -15.20 1.56
CA CYS A 35 -3.19 -15.52 0.15
C CYS A 35 -1.74 -15.26 -0.27
N HIS A 36 -0.92 -16.32 -0.30
CA HIS A 36 0.51 -16.18 -0.60
C HIS A 36 0.81 -15.90 -2.07
N ARG A 37 -0.13 -16.19 -2.99
CA ARG A 37 0.01 -15.85 -4.41
C ARG A 37 -1.33 -15.49 -5.01
N TRP A 38 -1.38 -14.34 -5.67
CA TRP A 38 -2.59 -13.83 -6.31
C TRP A 38 -2.27 -13.04 -7.57
N THR A 39 -3.11 -13.17 -8.59
CA THR A 39 -3.05 -12.38 -9.82
C THR A 39 -4.46 -12.01 -10.25
N GLY A 40 -4.68 -10.75 -10.60
CA GLY A 40 -5.95 -10.25 -11.12
C GLY A 40 -5.82 -8.81 -11.58
N ASP A 41 -6.93 -8.23 -12.03
CA ASP A 41 -6.94 -6.80 -12.36
C ASP A 41 -7.05 -5.93 -11.10
N TYR A 42 -6.81 -4.64 -11.29
CA TYR A 42 -6.87 -3.62 -10.25
C TYR A 42 -8.19 -3.66 -9.45
N GLU A 43 -9.34 -3.72 -10.12
CA GLU A 43 -10.65 -3.70 -9.47
C GLU A 43 -10.84 -4.95 -8.59
N GLN A 44 -10.39 -6.10 -9.10
CA GLN A 44 -10.40 -7.34 -8.33
C GLN A 44 -9.54 -7.24 -7.08
N LEU A 45 -8.32 -6.70 -7.17
CA LEU A 45 -7.45 -6.54 -6.00
C LEU A 45 -8.08 -5.62 -4.96
N VAL A 46 -8.58 -4.46 -5.40
CA VAL A 46 -9.26 -3.49 -4.53
C VAL A 46 -10.42 -4.16 -3.79
N SER A 47 -11.23 -4.97 -4.48
CA SER A 47 -12.32 -5.73 -3.87
C SER A 47 -11.82 -6.68 -2.76
N GLN A 48 -10.71 -7.40 -2.98
CA GLN A 48 -10.10 -8.25 -1.96
C GLN A 48 -9.59 -7.46 -0.74
N LEU A 49 -8.97 -6.30 -0.97
CA LEU A 49 -8.50 -5.43 0.11
C LEU A 49 -9.67 -4.82 0.92
N LEU A 50 -10.80 -4.52 0.27
CA LEU A 50 -12.03 -4.08 0.94
C LEU A 50 -12.64 -5.18 1.82
N VAL A 51 -12.53 -6.45 1.41
CA VAL A 51 -12.92 -7.58 2.28
C VAL A 51 -12.03 -7.65 3.52
N CYS A 52 -10.71 -7.46 3.35
CA CYS A 52 -9.78 -7.40 4.48
C CYS A 52 -10.15 -6.24 5.42
N GLN A 53 -10.41 -5.04 4.89
CA GLN A 53 -10.85 -3.88 5.68
C GLN A 53 -12.06 -4.19 6.57
N LYS A 54 -13.12 -4.78 6.00
CA LYS A 54 -14.36 -5.07 6.73
C LYS A 54 -14.13 -6.03 7.91
N ARG A 55 -13.16 -6.94 7.80
CA ARG A 55 -12.84 -7.92 8.87
C ARG A 55 -12.18 -7.28 10.08
N ILE A 56 -11.41 -6.21 9.90
CA ILE A 56 -10.53 -5.67 10.95
C ILE A 56 -11.16 -4.46 11.65
N GLY A 57 -12.18 -3.85 11.04
CA GLY A 57 -12.89 -2.69 11.61
C GLY A 57 -12.01 -1.45 11.81
N LEU A 58 -10.77 -1.43 11.31
CA LEU A 58 -9.76 -0.51 11.80
C LEU A 58 -9.96 0.95 11.37
N ILE A 59 -10.46 1.31 10.17
CA ILE A 59 -10.63 2.74 9.82
C ILE A 59 -11.74 3.00 8.77
N PRO A 60 -12.62 4.03 8.98
CA PRO A 60 -13.60 4.54 8.02
C PRO A 60 -13.05 5.30 6.77
N LYS A 61 -11.74 5.36 6.53
CA LYS A 61 -11.12 6.33 5.58
C LYS A 61 -10.48 5.74 4.32
N TRP A 62 -10.60 4.44 4.08
CA TRP A 62 -10.13 3.81 2.83
C TRP A 62 -10.97 4.21 1.59
N LYS A 63 -12.13 4.84 1.80
CA LYS A 63 -13.24 4.82 0.84
C LYS A 63 -13.05 5.67 -0.43
N ASP A 64 -12.11 6.62 -0.43
CA ASP A 64 -12.03 7.61 -1.52
C ASP A 64 -10.81 7.43 -2.44
N TRP A 65 -9.73 6.81 -1.95
CA TRP A 65 -8.45 6.78 -2.65
C TRP A 65 -8.32 5.64 -3.69
N HIS A 66 -9.13 4.58 -3.57
CA HIS A 66 -9.18 3.46 -4.52
C HIS A 66 -10.22 3.64 -5.63
N ASN A 67 -10.83 4.83 -5.78
CA ASN A 67 -11.63 5.13 -6.98
C ASN A 67 -10.76 5.64 -8.13
N ASP A 68 -9.48 5.91 -7.87
CA ASP A 68 -8.50 6.35 -8.86
C ASP A 68 -7.36 5.31 -8.95
N GLU A 69 -7.37 4.55 -10.05
CA GLU A 69 -6.36 3.53 -10.36
C GLU A 69 -4.94 4.11 -10.36
N ARG A 70 -4.74 5.32 -10.88
CA ARG A 70 -3.44 5.96 -10.95
C ARG A 70 -2.93 6.28 -9.56
N MET A 71 -3.79 6.82 -8.69
CA MET A 71 -3.41 7.08 -7.31
C MET A 71 -3.10 5.79 -6.57
N PHE A 72 -3.92 4.74 -6.72
CA PHE A 72 -3.69 3.42 -6.13
C PHE A 72 -2.31 2.86 -6.52
N ILE A 73 -2.01 2.82 -7.82
CA ILE A 73 -0.75 2.29 -8.35
C ILE A 73 0.45 3.13 -7.88
N ASN A 74 0.30 4.45 -7.76
CA ASN A 74 1.38 5.30 -7.27
C ASN A 74 1.75 5.01 -5.82
N THR A 75 0.77 4.81 -4.95
CA THR A 75 1.07 4.43 -3.55
C THR A 75 1.56 3.01 -3.45
N LEU A 76 1.05 2.08 -4.27
CA LEU A 76 1.58 0.72 -4.34
C LEU A 76 3.08 0.72 -4.65
N LYS A 77 3.51 1.60 -5.57
CA LYS A 77 4.93 1.82 -5.88
C LYS A 77 5.70 2.40 -4.69
N GLN A 78 5.11 3.33 -3.92
CA GLN A 78 5.75 3.91 -2.74
C GLN A 78 6.00 2.86 -1.63
N ILE A 79 5.07 1.92 -1.44
CA ILE A 79 5.19 0.89 -0.41
C ILE A 79 5.91 -0.38 -0.90
N LYS A 80 6.23 -0.48 -2.19
CA LYS A 80 6.80 -1.69 -2.80
C LYS A 80 8.06 -2.18 -2.10
N GLY A 81 9.02 -1.28 -1.83
CA GLY A 81 10.26 -1.66 -1.13
C GLY A 81 10.00 -2.18 0.29
N ASN A 82 9.02 -1.62 0.99
CA ASN A 82 8.59 -2.09 2.31
C ASN A 82 7.99 -3.50 2.27
N LEU A 83 7.24 -3.82 1.22
CA LEU A 83 6.70 -5.16 0.99
C LEU A 83 7.80 -6.15 0.60
N GLU A 84 8.75 -5.74 -0.24
CA GLU A 84 9.86 -6.60 -0.70
C GLU A 84 10.76 -7.05 0.46
N ILE A 85 11.06 -6.15 1.41
CA ILE A 85 11.81 -6.49 2.64
C ILE A 85 11.06 -7.52 3.50
N ARG A 86 9.74 -7.62 3.35
CA ARG A 86 8.88 -8.59 4.04
C ARG A 86 8.65 -9.87 3.24
N GLY A 87 9.43 -10.07 2.17
CA GLY A 87 9.28 -11.20 1.27
C GLY A 87 8.06 -11.10 0.35
N ILE A 88 7.37 -9.95 0.28
CA ILE A 88 6.18 -9.76 -0.56
C ILE A 88 6.57 -9.00 -1.83
N ARG A 89 6.48 -9.66 -2.97
CA ARG A 89 6.75 -9.08 -4.29
C ARG A 89 5.45 -8.67 -4.96
N ILE A 90 5.47 -7.47 -5.55
CA ILE A 90 4.37 -6.94 -6.35
C ILE A 90 4.84 -6.63 -7.76
N PHE A 91 4.09 -7.11 -8.74
CA PHE A 91 4.29 -6.83 -10.15
C PHE A 91 3.05 -6.21 -10.74
N THR A 92 3.22 -5.13 -11.50
CA THR A 92 2.14 -4.47 -12.24
C THR A 92 2.41 -4.60 -13.73
N SER A 93 1.40 -4.95 -14.52
CA SER A 93 1.47 -5.01 -15.98
C SER A 93 0.20 -4.41 -16.58
N ASN A 94 0.27 -3.86 -17.78
CA ASN A 94 -0.92 -3.42 -18.51
C ASN A 94 -1.26 -4.44 -19.60
N LYS A 95 -2.51 -4.90 -19.65
CA LYS A 95 -3.01 -5.82 -20.68
C LYS A 95 -4.42 -5.38 -21.09
N ASN A 96 -4.63 -5.18 -22.39
CA ASN A 96 -5.92 -4.77 -22.95
C ASN A 96 -6.53 -3.53 -22.27
N GLY A 97 -5.69 -2.55 -21.93
CA GLY A 97 -6.13 -1.31 -21.27
C GLY A 97 -6.45 -1.45 -19.77
N LYS A 98 -6.25 -2.62 -19.17
CA LYS A 98 -6.40 -2.85 -17.72
C LYS A 98 -5.06 -3.04 -17.04
N THR A 99 -4.91 -2.50 -15.83
CA THR A 99 -3.76 -2.83 -14.97
C THR A 99 -4.01 -4.15 -14.26
N TYR A 100 -3.12 -5.10 -14.50
CA TYR A 100 -3.02 -6.37 -13.79
C TYR A 100 -1.96 -6.28 -12.71
N ILE A 101 -2.26 -6.85 -11.55
CA ILE A 101 -1.41 -6.85 -10.38
C ILE A 101 -1.20 -8.31 -9.96
N THR A 102 0.06 -8.67 -9.75
CA THR A 102 0.45 -9.94 -9.16
C THR A 102 1.11 -9.69 -7.82
N VAL A 103 0.64 -10.38 -6.79
CA VAL A 103 1.15 -10.34 -5.43
C VAL A 103 1.67 -11.73 -5.11
N SER A 104 2.92 -11.83 -4.67
CA SER A 104 3.56 -13.10 -4.34
C SER A 104 4.38 -12.95 -3.06
N LYS A 105 4.03 -13.72 -2.04
CA LYS A 105 4.76 -13.82 -0.78
C LYS A 105 5.73 -14.99 -0.86
N ASN A 106 7.00 -14.73 -0.55
CA ASN A 106 7.99 -15.77 -0.34
C ASN A 106 7.76 -16.38 1.05
N ILE A 107 7.44 -17.67 1.10
CA ILE A 107 7.14 -18.36 2.37
C ILE A 107 8.44 -18.64 3.13
N ASP A 108 9.54 -18.87 2.42
CA ASP A 108 10.85 -19.19 2.99
C ASP A 108 11.56 -17.95 3.57
N ASP A 109 11.08 -16.75 3.22
CA ASP A 109 11.63 -15.45 3.62
C ASP A 109 10.51 -14.55 4.17
N ASN A 110 9.67 -15.13 5.01
CA ASN A 110 8.45 -14.49 5.48
C ASN A 110 8.71 -13.64 6.73
N PHE A 111 8.99 -12.35 6.52
CA PHE A 111 9.06 -11.36 7.60
C PHE A 111 7.75 -10.54 7.77
N SER A 112 6.62 -11.03 7.25
CA SER A 112 5.35 -10.28 7.31
C SER A 112 4.84 -10.06 8.75
N TYR A 113 5.23 -10.94 9.67
CA TYR A 113 4.91 -10.85 11.09
C TYR A 113 5.66 -9.70 11.81
N TYR A 114 6.75 -9.18 11.23
CA TYR A 114 7.35 -7.91 11.65
C TYR A 114 6.48 -6.75 11.13
N PHE A 115 5.34 -6.64 11.78
CA PHE A 115 4.40 -5.54 11.62
C PHE A 115 5.03 -4.27 12.18
N LEU A 116 5.10 -3.21 11.35
CA LEU A 116 5.54 -1.86 11.75
C LEU A 116 6.63 -1.85 12.83
N ASN A 117 7.87 -2.18 12.48
CA ASN A 117 8.96 -1.72 13.33
C ASN A 117 9.01 -0.20 13.20
N GLU A 118 8.50 0.52 14.20
CA GLU A 118 8.50 1.98 14.25
C GLU A 118 9.91 2.54 14.00
N SER A 119 10.95 1.90 14.54
CA SER A 119 12.34 2.27 14.27
C SER A 119 12.76 2.08 12.81
N TYR A 120 12.18 1.12 12.08
CA TYR A 120 12.42 1.00 10.63
C TYR A 120 11.72 2.12 9.84
N MET A 121 10.54 2.54 10.28
CA MET A 121 9.82 3.67 9.68
C MET A 121 10.48 5.02 10.00
N GLU A 122 11.03 5.19 11.20
CA GLU A 122 11.82 6.37 11.59
C GLU A 122 13.05 6.55 10.68
N ASN A 123 13.78 5.46 10.39
CA ASN A 123 14.97 5.50 9.52
C ASN A 123 14.67 5.83 8.05
N LEU A 124 13.44 5.66 7.57
CA LEU A 124 13.05 6.02 6.19
C LEU A 124 12.70 7.52 6.03
N PHE A 125 12.58 8.26 7.14
CA PHE A 125 12.25 9.70 7.14
C PHE A 125 13.39 10.58 7.68
N VAL A 126 14.57 10.01 7.93
CA VAL A 126 15.79 10.77 8.20
C VAL A 126 16.51 11.04 6.88
N GLU A 127 16.15 12.18 6.27
CA GLU A 127 17.05 13.09 5.53
C GLU A 127 16.44 14.50 5.52
#